data_AF-A0A534L6U1-F1
#
_entry.id   AF-A0A534L6U1-F1
#
_cell.length_a   1.000
_cell.length_b   1.000
_cell.length_c   1.000
_cell.angle_alpha   90.00
_cell.angle_beta   90.00
_cell.angle_gamma   90.00
#
_symmetry.space_group_name_H-M   'P 1'
#
loop_
_entity.id
_entity.type
_entity.pdbx_description
1 polymer ?
#
loop_
_entity_poly.entity_id
_entity_poly.type
_entity_poly.pdbx_seq_one_letter_code
_entity_poly.pdbx_strand_id
1 'polypeptide(L)'
;MGGKRPYFHPSLPSAPDFISPSPSNRGEDSIALAAEAIVVPEVRVETRPALTTLVPTLDRILGPFEAGKITLIDSGSDFVFHLTTLLSVRAVMEGHEVVFLDGGNSVDPHGMVALGKRAALTREEVLPRVHVARAFTCHQMTTLILDMLDKKIEETRAGLVVLACLPEMFLDEDV
;
A
#
# COMPACT_ATOMS: atom_id res chain seq x y z
N MET A 1 -69.20 68.25 -3.98
CA MET A 1 -67.93 68.47 -3.24
C MET A 1 -66.97 67.41 -3.75
N GLY A 2 -65.97 67.65 -4.61
CA GLY A 2 -64.96 68.73 -4.63
C GLY A 2 -63.65 68.12 -4.14
N GLY A 3 -62.47 68.23 -4.75
CA GLY A 3 -61.98 68.84 -5.97
C GLY A 3 -60.49 68.43 -6.10
N LYS A 4 -59.93 68.44 -7.32
CA LYS A 4 -58.49 68.32 -7.56
C LYS A 4 -57.73 69.51 -6.97
N ARG A 5 -56.53 69.30 -6.40
CA ARG A 5 -55.34 70.20 -6.47
C ARG A 5 -54.11 69.67 -5.68
N PRO A 6 -52.88 70.21 -5.86
CA PRO A 6 -51.75 69.43 -6.36
C PRO A 6 -50.41 69.61 -5.59
N TYR A 7 -49.33 69.09 -6.19
CA TYR A 7 -47.87 69.20 -5.95
C TYR A 7 -47.34 70.23 -4.94
N PHE A 8 -46.36 69.82 -4.13
CA PHE A 8 -45.20 70.66 -3.75
C PHE A 8 -43.96 69.80 -3.41
N HIS A 9 -42.84 70.14 -4.07
CA HIS A 9 -41.46 69.72 -3.75
C HIS A 9 -40.88 70.65 -2.68
N PRO A 10 -39.88 70.19 -1.91
CA PRO A 10 -38.69 71.04 -1.75
C PRO A 10 -37.39 70.32 -2.12
N SER A 11 -36.38 71.16 -2.30
CA SER A 11 -35.13 71.02 -3.04
C SER A 11 -33.98 70.42 -2.23
N LEU A 12 -33.10 69.67 -2.92
CA LEU A 12 -31.76 69.30 -2.43
C LEU A 12 -30.82 70.50 -2.55
N PRO A 13 -30.02 70.84 -1.53
CA PRO A 13 -29.00 71.87 -1.64
C PRO A 13 -27.76 71.37 -2.41
N SER A 14 -27.25 72.24 -3.27
CA SER A 14 -26.04 72.12 -4.07
C SER A 14 -24.75 72.27 -3.24
N ALA A 15 -23.67 71.65 -3.74
CA ALA A 15 -22.31 71.66 -3.17
C ALA A 15 -21.71 73.07 -3.03
N PRO A 16 -20.70 73.24 -2.16
CA PRO A 16 -19.66 74.25 -2.33
C PRO A 16 -18.32 73.66 -2.80
N ASP A 17 -17.60 74.48 -3.56
CA ASP A 17 -16.39 74.20 -4.33
C ASP A 17 -15.10 73.96 -3.52
N PHE A 18 -14.22 73.18 -4.17
CA PHE A 18 -12.76 73.05 -4.09
C PHE A 18 -11.94 73.87 -3.08
N ILE A 19 -11.08 73.15 -2.32
CA ILE A 19 -9.70 73.56 -2.03
C ILE A 19 -8.79 72.33 -2.14
N SER A 20 -7.79 72.36 -3.02
CA SER A 20 -6.70 71.36 -3.09
C SER A 20 -5.45 71.87 -2.38
N PRO A 21 -4.75 71.04 -1.59
CA PRO A 21 -3.33 71.25 -1.30
C PRO A 21 -2.44 70.23 -2.04
N SER A 22 -1.61 70.79 -2.92
CA SER A 22 -0.20 70.51 -3.29
C SER A 22 0.37 69.06 -3.29
N PRO A 23 1.14 68.67 -4.33
CA PRO A 23 1.91 67.43 -4.33
C PRO A 23 3.34 67.69 -3.81
N SER A 24 3.74 67.14 -2.66
CA SER A 24 5.15 66.97 -2.31
C SER A 24 5.35 66.13 -1.04
N ASN A 25 5.63 64.83 -1.16
CA ASN A 25 6.97 64.30 -0.85
C ASN A 25 6.98 62.77 -0.97
N ARG A 26 8.00 62.29 -1.69
CA ARG A 26 8.52 60.92 -1.65
C ARG A 26 8.77 60.48 -0.21
N GLY A 27 8.38 59.25 0.09
CA GLY A 27 8.83 58.45 1.21
C GLY A 27 8.60 56.99 0.84
N GLU A 28 9.56 56.43 0.11
CA GLU A 28 9.62 55.01 -0.22
C GLU A 28 10.04 54.24 1.03
N ASP A 29 9.10 53.69 1.79
CA ASP A 29 9.40 52.71 2.84
C ASP A 29 8.49 51.48 2.66
N SER A 30 8.63 50.82 1.52
CA SER A 30 8.07 49.50 1.27
C SER A 30 8.98 48.46 1.93
N ILE A 31 8.71 48.11 3.18
CA ILE A 31 9.34 46.95 3.84
C ILE A 31 8.92 45.69 3.08
N ALA A 32 9.82 45.19 2.23
CA ALA A 32 9.66 43.91 1.56
C ALA A 32 9.70 42.79 2.60
N LEU A 33 8.56 42.14 2.83
CA LEU A 33 8.46 40.94 3.62
C LEU A 33 9.08 39.79 2.81
N ALA A 34 10.39 39.58 2.94
CA ALA A 34 11.06 38.42 2.36
C ALA A 34 10.67 37.18 3.16
N ALA A 35 9.64 36.47 2.70
CA ALA A 35 9.34 35.12 3.16
C ALA A 35 10.35 34.17 2.49
N GLU A 36 11.46 33.89 3.17
CA GLU A 36 12.27 32.74 2.80
C GLU A 36 11.47 31.47 3.07
N ALA A 37 11.14 30.74 2.00
CA ALA A 37 10.54 29.43 2.11
C ALA A 37 11.55 28.49 2.79
N ILE A 38 11.21 28.02 3.99
CA ILE A 38 11.95 26.93 4.63
C ILE A 38 11.81 25.72 3.71
N VAL A 39 12.91 25.36 3.04
CA VAL A 39 12.99 24.13 2.26
C VAL A 39 13.02 22.97 3.24
N VAL A 40 11.84 22.42 3.54
CA VAL A 40 11.74 21.16 4.27
C VAL A 40 12.32 20.10 3.34
N PRO A 41 13.38 19.37 3.72
CA PRO A 41 13.90 18.31 2.88
C PRO A 41 12.77 17.30 2.68
N GLU A 42 12.43 17.04 1.41
CA GLU A 42 11.48 16.00 1.04
C GLU A 42 12.09 14.67 1.49
N VAL A 43 11.73 14.22 2.69
CA VAL A 43 12.04 12.87 3.15
C VAL A 43 11.25 11.95 2.24
N ARG A 44 11.91 11.49 1.16
CA ARG A 44 11.45 10.33 0.41
C ARG A 44 11.49 9.15 1.38
N VAL A 45 10.36 8.90 2.04
CA VAL A 45 10.09 7.59 2.60
C VAL A 45 9.98 6.68 1.39
N GLU A 46 11.06 5.95 1.08
CA GLU A 46 10.92 4.80 0.21
C GLU A 46 10.03 3.80 0.95
N THR A 47 8.72 3.87 0.68
CA THR A 47 7.78 2.87 1.17
C THR A 47 8.12 1.59 0.42
N ARG A 48 8.97 0.77 1.02
CA ARG A 48 9.15 -0.60 0.56
C ARG A 48 7.80 -1.28 0.64
N PRO A 49 7.29 -1.87 -0.46
CA PRO A 49 6.05 -2.64 -0.38
C PRO A 49 6.24 -3.72 0.67
N ALA A 50 5.32 -3.77 1.62
CA ALA A 50 5.39 -4.68 2.74
C ALA A 50 4.03 -5.34 2.94
N LEU A 51 4.01 -6.66 2.91
CA LEU A 51 2.80 -7.45 3.04
C LEU A 51 2.43 -7.57 4.52
N THR A 52 1.14 -7.46 4.84
CA THR A 52 0.61 -7.69 6.19
C THR A 52 -0.45 -8.79 6.17
N THR A 53 -0.70 -9.38 7.34
CA THR A 53 -1.67 -10.46 7.50
C THR A 53 -3.12 -9.98 7.46
N LEU A 54 -3.37 -8.67 7.66
CA LEU A 54 -4.68 -8.07 7.98
C LEU A 54 -5.33 -8.62 9.26
N VAL A 55 -4.53 -9.25 10.12
CA VAL A 55 -4.95 -9.68 11.45
C VAL A 55 -4.13 -8.85 12.44
N PRO A 56 -4.72 -7.80 13.05
CA PRO A 56 -3.96 -6.83 13.85
C PRO A 56 -3.12 -7.44 14.96
N THR A 57 -3.57 -8.55 15.56
CA THR A 57 -2.81 -9.26 16.58
C THR A 57 -1.56 -9.92 16.01
N LEU A 58 -1.64 -10.53 14.82
CA LEU A 58 -0.48 -11.14 14.15
C LEU A 58 0.47 -10.07 13.65
N ASP A 59 -0.04 -8.99 13.04
CA ASP A 59 0.79 -7.90 12.54
C ASP A 59 1.58 -7.20 13.66
N ARG A 60 1.04 -7.16 14.88
CA ARG A 60 1.76 -6.65 16.07
C ARG A 60 2.92 -7.55 16.49
N ILE A 61 2.78 -8.86 16.29
CA ILE A 61 3.78 -9.86 16.73
C ILE A 61 4.85 -10.06 15.64
N LEU A 62 4.41 -10.22 14.39
CA LEU A 62 5.26 -10.57 13.26
C LEU A 62 5.87 -9.33 12.59
N GLY A 63 5.20 -8.18 12.70
CA GLY A 63 5.50 -7.01 11.87
C GLY A 63 5.12 -7.23 10.40
N PRO A 64 5.43 -6.27 9.52
CA PRO A 64 5.20 -6.40 8.09
C PRO A 64 6.30 -7.22 7.41
N PHE A 65 5.93 -7.94 6.35
CA PHE A 65 6.85 -8.71 5.51
C PHE A 65 7.36 -7.82 4.36
N GLU A 66 8.55 -7.23 4.53
CA GLU A 66 9.14 -6.35 3.53
C GLU A 66 9.66 -7.12 2.30
N ALA A 67 9.44 -6.55 1.12
CA ALA A 67 10.08 -7.03 -0.09
C ALA A 67 11.62 -7.05 0.04
N GLY A 68 12.25 -8.10 -0.50
CA GLY A 68 13.70 -8.29 -0.44
C GLY A 68 14.25 -8.80 0.89
N LYS A 69 13.38 -9.11 1.87
CA LYS A 69 13.77 -9.79 3.11
C LYS A 69 13.30 -11.24 3.12
N ILE A 70 14.12 -12.11 3.69
CA ILE A 70 13.72 -13.49 4.04
C ILE A 70 13.24 -13.46 5.49
N THR A 71 12.02 -13.93 5.71
CA THR A 71 11.45 -14.08 7.06
C THR A 71 11.33 -15.56 7.37
N LEU A 72 12.04 -16.02 8.41
CA LEU A 72 11.90 -17.37 8.92
C LEU A 72 10.77 -17.41 9.94
N ILE A 73 9.83 -18.34 9.73
CA ILE A 73 8.77 -18.64 10.69
C ILE A 73 8.92 -20.11 11.04
N ASP A 74 9.21 -20.38 12.31
CA ASP A 74 9.34 -21.72 12.87
C ASP A 74 8.37 -21.88 14.05
N SER A 75 7.71 -23.03 14.12
CA SER A 75 6.61 -23.29 15.05
C SER A 75 6.31 -24.78 15.11
N GLY A 76 6.10 -25.30 16.32
CA GLY A 76 5.56 -26.65 16.51
C GLY A 76 4.05 -26.78 16.29
N SER A 77 3.39 -25.74 15.79
CA SER A 77 1.95 -25.69 15.50
C SER A 77 1.71 -25.52 14.00
N ASP A 78 0.75 -26.31 13.48
CA ASP A 78 0.23 -26.26 12.09
C ASP A 78 -0.33 -24.89 11.68
N PHE A 79 -0.47 -23.96 12.64
CA PHE A 79 -0.85 -22.58 12.37
C PHE A 79 0.00 -21.92 11.27
N VAL A 80 1.28 -22.31 11.12
CA VAL A 80 2.15 -21.77 10.06
C VAL A 80 1.60 -22.03 8.64
N PHE A 81 0.90 -23.15 8.43
CA PHE A 81 0.27 -23.46 7.14
C PHE A 81 -0.97 -22.61 6.86
N HIS A 82 -1.72 -22.27 7.90
CA HIS A 82 -2.80 -21.29 7.80
C HIS A 82 -2.25 -19.88 7.52
N LEU A 83 -1.12 -19.53 8.14
CA LEU A 83 -0.46 -18.25 7.92
C LEU A 83 0.09 -18.12 6.48
N THR A 84 0.72 -19.15 5.92
CA THR A 84 1.19 -19.11 4.52
C THR A 84 0.04 -19.08 3.53
N THR A 85 -1.06 -19.77 3.81
CA THR A 85 -2.33 -19.66 3.06
C THR A 85 -2.88 -18.23 3.10
N LEU A 86 -2.89 -17.61 4.30
CA LEU A 86 -3.30 -16.22 4.49
C LEU A 86 -2.44 -15.25 3.69
N LEU A 87 -1.11 -15.33 3.83
CA LEU A 87 -0.17 -14.47 3.12
C LEU A 87 -0.26 -14.64 1.60
N SER A 88 -0.48 -15.86 1.11
CA SER A 88 -0.67 -16.12 -0.32
C SER A 88 -1.91 -15.39 -0.86
N VAL A 89 -3.06 -15.49 -0.18
CA VAL A 89 -4.28 -14.76 -0.58
C VAL A 89 -4.11 -13.26 -0.43
N ARG A 90 -3.39 -12.81 0.61
CA ARG A 90 -3.06 -11.39 0.81
C ARG A 90 -2.23 -10.81 -0.33
N ALA A 91 -1.22 -11.53 -0.80
CA ALA A 91 -0.42 -11.12 -1.96
C ALA A 91 -1.30 -11.03 -3.22
N VAL A 92 -2.17 -12.02 -3.44
CA VAL A 92 -3.13 -12.01 -4.56
C VAL A 92 -4.06 -10.79 -4.52
N MET A 93 -4.58 -10.43 -3.34
CA MET A 93 -5.41 -9.24 -3.15
C MET A 93 -4.66 -7.94 -3.47
N GLU A 94 -3.35 -7.89 -3.29
CA GLU A 94 -2.49 -6.76 -3.66
C GLU A 94 -2.08 -6.79 -5.14
N GLY A 95 -2.56 -7.77 -5.91
CA GLY A 95 -2.27 -7.89 -7.33
C GLY A 95 -0.96 -8.62 -7.63
N HIS A 96 -0.37 -9.30 -6.64
CA HIS A 96 0.88 -10.03 -6.80
C HIS A 96 0.65 -11.51 -7.14
N GLU A 97 1.58 -12.06 -7.92
CA GLU A 97 1.74 -13.49 -8.10
C GLU A 97 2.49 -14.09 -6.90
N VAL A 98 2.22 -15.36 -6.60
CA VAL A 98 2.85 -16.12 -5.51
C VAL A 98 3.57 -17.33 -6.09
N VAL A 99 4.83 -17.53 -5.71
CA VAL A 99 5.54 -18.79 -5.97
C VAL A 99 5.61 -19.57 -4.66
N PHE A 100 5.10 -20.80 -4.65
CA PHE A 100 5.03 -21.65 -3.47
C PHE A 100 5.81 -22.94 -3.74
N LEU A 101 6.96 -23.09 -3.06
CA LEU A 101 7.73 -24.33 -3.04
C LEU A 101 7.40 -25.09 -1.75
N ASP A 102 6.92 -26.32 -1.89
CA ASP A 102 6.34 -27.09 -0.78
C ASP A 102 7.04 -28.45 -0.62
N GLY A 103 7.82 -28.60 0.46
CA GLY A 103 8.44 -29.87 0.84
C GLY A 103 7.54 -30.77 1.69
N GLY A 104 6.57 -30.18 2.39
CA GLY A 104 5.76 -30.87 3.42
C GLY A 104 4.34 -31.22 2.97
N ASN A 105 4.02 -31.05 1.68
CA ASN A 105 2.66 -31.22 1.15
C ASN A 105 1.62 -30.37 1.92
N SER A 106 2.02 -29.17 2.32
CA SER A 106 1.27 -28.25 3.17
C SER A 106 0.36 -27.29 2.41
N VAL A 107 0.54 -27.13 1.10
CA VAL A 107 -0.25 -26.18 0.30
C VAL A 107 -1.74 -26.57 0.30
N ASP A 108 -2.61 -25.60 0.60
CA ASP A 108 -4.06 -25.79 0.70
C ASP A 108 -4.85 -24.89 -0.29
N PRO A 109 -5.07 -25.35 -1.55
CA PRO A 109 -5.88 -24.63 -2.52
C PRO A 109 -7.33 -24.43 -2.08
N HIS A 110 -7.87 -25.30 -1.22
CA HIS A 110 -9.24 -25.17 -0.74
C HIS A 110 -9.34 -24.05 0.29
N GLY A 111 -8.40 -23.99 1.24
CA GLY A 111 -8.23 -22.91 2.19
C GLY A 111 -8.01 -21.57 1.50
N MET A 112 -7.15 -21.52 0.47
CA MET A 112 -6.94 -20.31 -0.33
C MET A 112 -8.23 -19.81 -0.98
N VAL A 113 -9.04 -20.70 -1.59
CA VAL A 113 -10.32 -20.32 -2.20
C VAL A 113 -11.34 -19.90 -1.13
N ALA A 114 -11.41 -20.60 0.00
CA ALA A 114 -12.30 -20.26 1.09
C ALA A 114 -11.98 -18.87 1.67
N LEU A 115 -10.70 -18.57 1.85
CA LEU A 115 -10.23 -17.27 2.32
C LEU A 115 -10.44 -16.17 1.26
N GLY A 116 -10.13 -16.46 -0.01
CA GLY A 116 -10.37 -15.55 -1.13
C GLY A 116 -11.83 -15.12 -1.24
N LYS A 117 -12.78 -16.05 -1.08
CA LYS A 117 -14.22 -15.74 -1.05
C LYS A 117 -14.60 -14.74 0.04
N ARG A 118 -13.97 -14.81 1.21
CA ARG A 118 -14.17 -13.84 2.31
C ARG A 118 -13.63 -12.45 1.96
N ALA A 119 -12.70 -12.37 1.02
CA ALA A 119 -12.17 -11.14 0.44
C ALA A 119 -12.84 -10.76 -0.90
N ALA A 120 -13.99 -11.35 -1.22
CA ALA A 120 -14.73 -11.15 -2.48
C ALA A 120 -13.95 -11.52 -3.76
N LEU A 121 -12.95 -12.41 -3.65
CA LEU A 121 -12.25 -13.01 -4.79
C LEU A 121 -12.87 -14.36 -5.17
N THR A 122 -12.87 -14.63 -6.47
CA THR A 122 -13.25 -15.92 -7.06
C THR A 122 -12.08 -16.90 -7.09
N ARG A 123 -12.37 -18.17 -7.39
CA ARG A 123 -11.35 -19.20 -7.54
C ARG A 123 -10.42 -18.87 -8.72
N GLU A 124 -11.00 -18.33 -9.78
CA GLU A 124 -10.36 -17.97 -11.04
C GLU A 124 -9.45 -16.75 -10.90
N GLU A 125 -9.67 -15.92 -9.87
CA GLU A 125 -8.76 -14.83 -9.51
C GLU A 125 -7.63 -15.28 -8.58
N VAL A 126 -7.87 -16.29 -7.73
CA VAL A 126 -6.88 -16.74 -6.73
C VAL A 126 -5.92 -17.78 -7.26
N LEU A 127 -6.42 -18.93 -7.70
CA LEU A 127 -5.57 -20.09 -7.96
C LEU A 127 -4.60 -19.91 -9.13
N PRO A 128 -4.96 -19.26 -10.25
CA PRO A 128 -4.01 -19.04 -11.33
C PRO A 128 -2.81 -18.16 -10.95
N ARG A 129 -2.93 -17.40 -9.86
CA ARG A 129 -1.86 -16.52 -9.35
C ARG A 129 -0.93 -17.18 -8.33
N VAL A 130 -1.20 -18.43 -7.97
CA VAL A 130 -0.38 -19.20 -7.02
C VAL A 130 0.29 -20.35 -7.77
N HIS A 131 1.57 -20.18 -8.06
CA HIS A 131 2.40 -21.13 -8.78
C HIS A 131 3.04 -22.11 -7.80
N VAL A 132 2.56 -23.35 -7.81
CA VAL A 132 3.00 -24.37 -6.85
C VAL A 132 4.00 -25.32 -7.50
N ALA A 133 5.09 -25.60 -6.80
CA ALA A 133 5.96 -26.73 -7.07
C ALA A 133 6.18 -27.53 -5.77
N ARG A 134 6.13 -28.85 -5.88
CA ARG A 134 6.35 -29.77 -4.75
C ARG A 134 7.67 -30.50 -4.91
N ALA A 135 8.39 -30.65 -3.81
CA ALA A 135 9.57 -31.50 -3.73
C ALA A 135 9.32 -32.60 -2.70
N PHE A 136 9.81 -33.80 -3.01
CA PHE A 136 9.74 -34.99 -2.15
C PHE A 136 11.14 -35.46 -1.72
N THR A 137 12.20 -34.77 -2.17
CA THR A 137 13.58 -35.00 -1.71
C THR A 137 14.35 -33.69 -1.54
N CYS A 138 15.44 -33.71 -0.78
CA CYS A 138 16.41 -32.61 -0.68
C CYS A 138 16.91 -32.16 -2.06
N HIS A 139 17.19 -33.12 -2.96
CA HIS A 139 17.72 -32.85 -4.30
C HIS A 139 16.69 -32.12 -5.16
N GLN A 140 15.43 -32.54 -5.12
CA GLN A 140 14.35 -31.85 -5.83
C GLN A 140 14.18 -30.42 -5.31
N MET A 141 14.17 -30.25 -3.98
CA MET A 141 14.06 -28.91 -3.38
C MET A 141 15.26 -28.02 -3.76
N THR A 142 16.47 -28.60 -3.77
CA THR A 142 17.69 -27.92 -4.21
C THR A 142 17.58 -27.44 -5.65
N THR A 143 17.13 -28.29 -6.57
CA THR A 143 16.90 -27.90 -7.97
C THR A 143 15.84 -26.81 -8.10
N LEU A 144 14.72 -26.91 -7.37
CA LEU A 144 13.68 -25.87 -7.41
C LEU A 144 14.24 -24.51 -6.96
N ILE A 145 15.04 -24.48 -5.90
CA ILE A 145 15.60 -23.24 -5.33
C ILE A 145 16.73 -22.69 -6.20
N LEU A 146 17.74 -23.50 -6.50
CA LEU A 146 18.98 -23.02 -7.13
C LEU A 146 18.85 -22.85 -8.65
N ASP A 147 18.07 -23.70 -9.31
CA ASP A 147 18.06 -23.76 -10.78
C ASP A 147 16.79 -23.13 -11.39
N MET A 148 15.69 -23.04 -10.63
CA MET A 148 14.37 -22.71 -11.19
C MET A 148 13.72 -21.47 -10.58
N LEU A 149 13.98 -21.17 -9.31
CA LEU A 149 13.23 -20.15 -8.56
C LEU A 149 13.38 -18.75 -9.17
N ASP A 150 14.61 -18.30 -9.43
CA ASP A 150 14.88 -16.97 -9.99
C ASP A 150 14.16 -16.76 -11.32
N LYS A 151 14.28 -17.73 -12.23
CA LYS A 151 13.57 -17.73 -13.51
C LYS A 151 12.06 -17.65 -13.31
N LYS A 152 11.51 -18.40 -12.37
CA LYS A 152 10.06 -18.40 -12.11
C LYS A 152 9.59 -17.07 -11.51
N ILE A 153 10.38 -16.45 -10.63
CA ILE A 153 10.11 -15.12 -10.08
C ILE A 153 10.11 -14.08 -11.21
N GLU A 154 11.08 -14.12 -12.12
CA GLU A 154 11.15 -13.20 -13.26
C GLU A 154 9.98 -13.36 -14.23
N GLU A 155 9.62 -14.60 -14.58
CA GLU A 155 8.52 -14.92 -15.49
C GLU A 155 7.16 -14.43 -14.97
N THR A 156 6.93 -14.57 -13.67
CA THR A 156 5.64 -14.25 -13.03
C THR A 156 5.62 -12.85 -12.43
N ARG A 157 6.79 -12.24 -12.19
CA ARG A 157 6.94 -11.05 -11.34
C ARG A 157 6.33 -11.28 -9.95
N ALA A 158 6.63 -12.43 -9.35
CA ALA A 158 6.11 -12.81 -8.04
C ALA A 158 6.42 -11.75 -6.98
N GLY A 159 5.38 -11.34 -6.23
CA GLY A 159 5.52 -10.43 -5.09
C GLY A 159 5.70 -11.18 -3.77
N LEU A 160 5.46 -12.49 -3.75
CA LEU A 160 5.67 -13.36 -2.59
C LEU A 160 6.25 -14.70 -3.04
N VAL A 161 7.27 -15.16 -2.33
CA VAL A 161 7.79 -16.53 -2.41
C VAL A 161 7.58 -17.20 -1.05
N VAL A 162 6.99 -18.38 -1.06
CA VAL A 162 6.85 -19.24 0.12
C VAL A 162 7.70 -20.48 -0.06
N LEU A 163 8.58 -20.74 0.91
CA LEU A 163 9.36 -21.98 1.02
C LEU A 163 8.85 -22.72 2.25
N ALA A 164 8.00 -23.72 2.06
CA ALA A 164 7.39 -24.47 3.15
C ALA A 164 8.15 -25.76 3.46
N CYS A 165 8.28 -26.07 4.76
CA CYS A 165 8.89 -27.31 5.26
C CYS A 165 10.30 -27.56 4.72
N LEU A 166 11.08 -26.48 4.54
CA LEU A 166 12.42 -26.59 3.98
C LEU A 166 13.32 -27.53 4.81
N PRO A 167 13.43 -27.41 6.15
CA PRO A 167 14.35 -28.24 6.93
C PRO A 167 14.01 -29.73 6.89
N GLU A 168 12.72 -30.08 6.81
CA GLU A 168 12.26 -31.48 6.77
C GLU A 168 12.91 -32.25 5.61
N MET A 169 13.19 -31.58 4.49
CA MET A 169 13.82 -32.21 3.33
C MET A 169 15.31 -32.53 3.55
N PHE A 170 15.99 -31.86 4.48
CA PHE A 170 17.45 -31.93 4.68
C PHE A 170 17.87 -32.53 6.04
N LEU A 171 16.91 -32.73 6.95
CA LEU A 171 17.14 -33.29 8.28
C LEU A 171 16.74 -34.77 8.37
N ASP A 172 16.23 -35.35 7.27
CA ASP A 172 15.97 -36.78 7.17
C ASP A 172 17.31 -37.55 7.24
N GLU A 173 17.41 -38.49 8.18
CA GLU A 173 18.63 -39.28 8.42
C GLU A 173 18.95 -40.24 7.26
N ASP A 174 18.00 -40.48 6.36
CA ASP A 174 18.16 -41.35 5.19
C ASP A 174 18.62 -40.60 3.91
N VAL A 175 19.06 -39.33 4.04
CA VAL A 175 19.68 -38.52 2.96
C VAL A 175 21.21 -38.66 2.93
#